data_AF-A0A5K7YQU7-F1
#
_entry.id   AF-A0A5K7YQU7-F1
#
_cell.length_a   1.000
_cell.length_b   1.000
_cell.length_c   1.000
_cell.angle_alpha   90.00
_cell.angle_beta   90.00
_cell.angle_gamma   90.00
#
_symmetry.space_group_name_H-M   'P 1'
#
loop_
_entity.id
_entity.type
_entity.pdbx_description
1 polymer ?
#
loop_
_entity_poly.entity_id
_entity_poly.type
_entity_poly.pdbx_seq_one_letter_code
_entity_poly.pdbx_strand_id
1 'polypeptide(L)'
;MAHDFMRDKVSEAFRARVIDRYATAELGVVADSCEQGGGHHIFEDSVYAEFPEVDGVTCFVGTNLDNYATPFIRYHTFDACKPWPDAPGSLRQDADRKIQSERPHQP
;
A
#
# COMPACT_ATOMS: atom_id res chain seq x y z
N MET A 1 3.42 -9.28 -6.15
CA MET A 1 2.35 -8.97 -7.11
C MET A 1 2.61 -9.63 -8.44
N ALA A 2 1.56 -10.01 -9.18
CA ALA A 2 1.74 -10.67 -10.47
C ALA A 2 2.27 -9.68 -11.52
N HIS A 3 3.34 -10.08 -12.20
CA HIS A 3 3.86 -9.38 -13.37
C HIS A 3 2.87 -9.48 -14.55
N ASP A 4 2.85 -8.48 -15.42
CA ASP A 4 1.83 -8.35 -16.49
C ASP A 4 1.72 -9.61 -17.36
N PHE A 5 2.85 -10.18 -17.81
CA PHE A 5 2.83 -11.40 -18.60
C PHE A 5 2.16 -12.61 -17.90
N MET A 6 2.18 -12.67 -16.57
CA MET A 6 1.49 -13.73 -15.82
C MET A 6 -0.01 -13.47 -15.77
N ARG A 7 -0.41 -12.20 -15.59
CA ARG A 7 -1.83 -11.79 -15.62
C ARG A 7 -2.44 -12.09 -16.97
N ASP A 8 -1.75 -11.75 -18.05
CA ASP A 8 -2.23 -11.97 -19.41
C ASP A 8 -2.47 -13.47 -19.68
N LYS A 9 -1.50 -14.31 -19.28
CA LYS A 9 -1.62 -15.78 -19.40
C LYS A 9 -2.82 -16.33 -18.63
N VAL A 10 -3.02 -15.89 -17.39
CA VAL A 10 -4.16 -16.33 -16.57
C VAL A 10 -5.47 -15.82 -17.16
N SER A 11 -5.51 -14.55 -17.57
CA SER A 11 -6.68 -13.92 -18.18
C SER A 11 -7.12 -14.67 -19.44
N GLU A 12 -6.17 -15.02 -20.31
CA GLU A 12 -6.42 -15.78 -21.53
C GLU A 12 -6.94 -17.20 -21.23
N ALA A 13 -6.27 -17.92 -20.34
CA ALA A 13 -6.61 -19.30 -20.00
C ALA A 13 -8.01 -19.46 -19.40
N PHE A 14 -8.41 -18.51 -18.54
CA PHE A 14 -9.69 -18.56 -17.84
C PHE A 14 -10.78 -17.69 -18.48
N ARG A 15 -10.45 -16.93 -19.53
CA ARG A 15 -11.34 -15.95 -20.18
C ARG A 15 -12.00 -15.02 -19.18
N ALA A 16 -11.24 -14.61 -18.17
CA ALA A 16 -11.73 -13.87 -17.02
C ALA A 16 -10.72 -12.79 -16.63
N ARG A 17 -11.21 -11.67 -16.10
CA ARG A 17 -10.34 -10.63 -15.59
C ARG A 17 -9.56 -11.12 -14.37
N VAL A 18 -8.28 -10.75 -14.30
CA VAL A 18 -7.43 -10.96 -13.13
C VAL A 18 -7.41 -9.69 -12.29
N ILE A 19 -7.84 -9.81 -11.02
CA ILE A 19 -7.68 -8.77 -10.01
C ILE A 19 -6.50 -9.16 -9.13
N ASP A 20 -5.55 -8.25 -8.92
CA ASP A 20 -4.52 -8.43 -7.91
C ASP A 20 -5.00 -7.96 -6.55
N ARG A 21 -4.51 -8.65 -5.52
CA ARG A 21 -4.70 -8.28 -4.13
C ARG A 21 -3.38 -8.33 -3.41
N TYR A 22 -3.06 -7.27 -2.68
CA TYR A 22 -2.00 -7.25 -1.69
C TYR A 22 -2.59 -7.34 -0.30
N ALA A 23 -2.10 -8.31 0.46
CA ALA A 23 -2.57 -8.63 1.79
C ALA A 23 -1.44 -9.27 2.59
N THR A 24 -1.48 -9.13 3.91
CA THR A 24 -0.55 -9.78 4.84
C THR A 24 -1.32 -10.42 5.99
N ALA A 25 -0.68 -11.31 6.75
CA ALA A 25 -1.31 -11.91 7.92
C ALA A 25 -1.54 -10.88 9.05
N GLU A 26 -0.70 -9.86 9.12
CA GLU A 26 -0.66 -8.84 10.16
C GLU A 26 -1.64 -7.69 9.89
N LEU A 27 -1.78 -7.30 8.62
CA LEU A 27 -2.56 -6.15 8.20
C LEU A 27 -3.85 -6.52 7.46
N GLY A 28 -4.08 -7.81 7.18
CA GLY A 28 -5.25 -8.24 6.41
C GLY A 28 -5.14 -7.82 4.95
N VAL A 29 -6.27 -7.48 4.32
CA VAL A 29 -6.28 -6.99 2.93
C VAL A 29 -5.94 -5.51 2.90
N VAL A 30 -4.86 -5.16 2.18
CA VAL A 30 -4.31 -3.81 2.17
C VAL A 30 -4.71 -3.04 0.91
N ALA A 31 -4.64 -3.68 -0.26
CA ALA A 31 -4.92 -3.00 -1.53
C ALA A 31 -5.34 -3.96 -2.65
N ASP A 32 -6.18 -3.48 -3.57
CA ASP A 32 -6.64 -4.21 -4.75
C ASP A 32 -6.40 -3.40 -6.04
N SER A 33 -6.17 -4.09 -7.15
CA SER A 33 -6.18 -3.46 -8.48
C SER A 33 -7.60 -3.12 -8.93
N CYS A 34 -7.80 -1.97 -9.58
CA CYS A 34 -9.08 -1.59 -10.18
C CYS A 34 -9.19 -1.98 -11.66
N GLU A 35 -10.36 -1.75 -12.26
CA GLU A 35 -10.63 -2.06 -13.67
C GLU A 35 -9.82 -1.18 -14.64
N GLN A 36 -9.43 0.01 -14.20
CA GLN A 36 -8.67 0.98 -14.97
C GLN A 36 -7.18 0.59 -15.07
N GLY A 37 -6.72 -0.33 -14.21
CA GLY A 37 -5.32 -0.75 -14.13
C GLY A 37 -4.42 0.33 -13.52
N GLY A 38 -3.11 0.23 -13.77
CA GLY A 38 -2.13 1.25 -13.36
C GLY A 38 -1.65 1.19 -11.90
N GLY A 39 -2.22 0.33 -11.06
CA GLY A 39 -1.76 0.15 -9.68
C GLY A 39 -2.81 -0.48 -8.79
N HIS A 40 -2.68 -0.23 -7.48
CA HIS A 40 -3.53 -0.80 -6.43
C HIS A 40 -4.05 0.32 -5.55
N HIS A 41 -5.36 0.33 -5.33
CA HIS A 41 -5.99 1.24 -4.40
C HIS A 41 -5.87 0.69 -2.99
N ILE A 42 -5.37 1.51 -2.08
CA ILE A 42 -5.25 1.17 -0.67
C ILE A 42 -6.62 1.35 -0.02
N PHE A 43 -7.01 0.39 0.83
CA PHE A 43 -8.20 0.51 1.66
C PHE A 43 -7.92 1.44 2.85
N GLU A 44 -7.85 2.75 2.61
CA GLU A 44 -7.44 3.78 3.59
C GLU A 44 -8.35 3.88 4.83
N ASP A 45 -9.55 3.30 4.75
CA ASP A 45 -10.49 3.13 5.84
C ASP A 45 -10.11 1.98 6.78
N SER A 46 -9.38 0.99 6.28
CA SER A 46 -8.95 -0.21 7.02
C SER A 46 -7.47 -0.15 7.41
N VAL A 47 -6.63 0.51 6.61
CA VAL A 47 -5.19 0.64 6.87
C VAL A 47 -4.69 2.06 6.60
N TYR A 48 -3.98 2.63 7.56
CA TYR A 48 -3.19 3.83 7.34
C TYR A 48 -1.81 3.43 6.81
N ALA A 49 -1.50 3.87 5.59
CA ALA A 49 -0.30 3.50 4.85
C ALA A 49 0.76 4.61 4.88
N GLU A 50 1.99 4.23 5.21
CA GLU A 50 3.20 5.06 5.15
C GLU A 50 4.21 4.44 4.17
N PHE A 51 5.03 5.30 3.56
CA PHE A 51 6.01 4.91 2.54
C PHE A 51 7.41 5.47 2.86
N PRO A 52 8.02 5.11 4.01
CA PRO A 52 9.36 5.57 4.33
C PRO A 52 10.40 4.99 3.35
N GLU A 53 11.45 5.76 3.09
CA GLU A 53 12.65 5.25 2.44
C GLU A 53 13.60 4.68 3.48
N VAL A 54 14.07 3.45 3.26
CA VAL A 54 15.04 2.74 4.09
C VAL A 54 16.13 2.21 3.17
N ASP A 55 17.37 2.65 3.38
CA ASP A 55 18.53 2.28 2.55
C ASP A 55 18.32 2.45 1.03
N GLY A 56 17.62 3.52 0.64
CA GLY A 56 17.31 3.84 -0.76
C GLY A 56 16.14 3.04 -1.36
N VAL A 57 15.42 2.28 -0.54
CA VAL A 57 14.23 1.52 -0.94
C VAL A 57 13.00 2.05 -0.21
N THR A 58 11.97 2.44 -0.96
CA THR A 58 10.67 2.78 -0.38
C THR A 58 9.97 1.51 0.09
N CYS A 59 9.68 1.43 1.39
CA CYS A 59 9.05 0.28 2.03
C CYS A 59 7.61 0.60 2.44
N PHE A 60 6.73 -0.40 2.45
CA PHE A 60 5.38 -0.24 2.97
C PHE A 60 5.35 -0.41 4.50
N VAL A 61 4.78 0.58 5.18
CA VAL A 61 4.51 0.56 6.62
C VAL A 61 3.01 0.77 6.84
N GLY A 62 2.37 -0.12 7.60
CA GLY A 62 0.93 -0.10 7.78
C GLY A 62 0.50 0.00 9.24
N THR A 63 -0.57 0.74 9.49
CA THR A 63 -1.32 0.70 10.76
C THR A 63 -2.73 0.22 10.47
N ASN A 64 -3.14 -0.92 11.04
CA ASN A 64 -4.52 -1.38 10.89
C ASN A 64 -5.47 -0.54 11.77
N LEU A 65 -6.63 -0.20 11.22
CA LEU A 65 -7.58 0.70 11.85
C LEU A 65 -8.82 -0.02 12.40
N ASP A 66 -8.99 -1.29 12.03
CA ASP A 66 -10.19 -2.09 12.28
C ASP A 66 -9.90 -3.43 12.99
N ASN A 67 -8.64 -3.72 13.34
CA ASN A 67 -8.26 -4.93 14.07
C ASN A 67 -8.25 -4.70 15.59
N TYR A 68 -9.38 -4.98 16.23
CA TYR A 68 -9.54 -4.84 17.69
C TYR A 68 -8.89 -5.96 18.51
N ALA A 69 -8.55 -7.10 17.89
CA ALA A 69 -7.95 -8.24 18.60
C ALA A 69 -6.44 -8.06 18.79
N THR A 70 -5.74 -7.71 17.71
CA THR A 70 -4.28 -7.53 17.70
C THR A 70 -3.92 -6.31 16.84
N PRO A 71 -4.04 -5.08 17.38
CA PRO A 71 -3.72 -3.88 16.62
C PRO A 71 -2.21 -3.77 16.39
N PHE A 72 -1.85 -3.40 15.16
CA PHE A 72 -0.49 -3.13 14.72
C PHE A 72 -0.38 -1.66 14.35
N ILE A 73 0.55 -0.95 15.00
CA ILE A 73 0.81 0.47 14.77
C ILE A 73 2.17 0.61 14.11
N ARG A 74 2.19 1.23 12.92
CA ARG A 74 3.38 1.44 12.08
C ARG A 74 4.19 0.14 11.88
N TYR A 75 3.50 -0.95 11.55
CA TYR A 75 4.12 -2.23 11.28
C TYR A 75 4.91 -2.19 9.97
N HIS A 76 6.21 -2.49 10.08
CA HIS A 76 7.11 -2.47 8.94
C HIS A 76 7.08 -3.83 8.24
N THR A 77 6.45 -3.88 7.06
CA THR A 77 6.34 -5.13 6.29
C THR A 77 7.66 -5.53 5.63
N PHE A 78 8.58 -4.57 5.45
CA PHE A 78 9.79 -4.69 4.62
C PHE A 78 9.49 -4.97 3.13
N ASP A 79 8.24 -4.84 2.70
CA ASP A 79 7.89 -4.98 1.29
C ASP A 79 8.28 -3.71 0.54
N ALA A 80 9.17 -3.87 -0.45
CA ALA A 80 9.54 -2.81 -1.36
C ALA A 80 8.33 -2.45 -2.24
N CYS A 81 8.02 -1.16 -2.33
CA CYS A 81 6.88 -0.68 -3.08
C CYS A 81 7.21 0.65 -3.78
N LYS A 82 6.37 1.00 -4.76
CA LYS A 82 6.44 2.29 -5.43
C LYS A 82 5.09 2.97 -5.28
N PRO A 83 4.96 4.02 -4.44
CA PRO A 83 3.75 4.81 -4.40
C PRO A 83 3.52 5.45 -5.77
N TRP A 84 2.28 5.44 -6.24
CA TRP A 84 1.94 6.04 -7.53
C TRP A 84 1.73 7.55 -7.36
N PRO A 85 2.43 8.40 -8.15
CA PRO A 85 2.46 9.84 -7.91
C PRO A 85 1.08 10.53 -8.05
N ASP A 86 0.15 9.95 -8.82
CA ASP A 86 -1.18 10.53 -9.10
C ASP A 86 -2.37 9.60 -8.74
N ALA A 87 -2.19 8.63 -7.84
CA ALA A 87 -3.27 7.70 -7.52
C ALA A 87 -4.35 8.41 -6.68
N PRO A 88 -5.65 8.20 -6.96
CA PRO A 88 -6.73 8.65 -6.06
C PRO A 88 -6.49 8.06 -4.66
N GLY A 89 -6.16 8.91 -3.69
CA GLY A 89 -5.71 8.54 -2.34
C GLY A 89 -4.32 9.09 -1.95
N SER A 90 -3.52 9.57 -2.91
CA SER A 90 -2.17 10.11 -2.65
C SER A 90 -2.14 11.44 -1.88
N LEU A 91 -3.29 12.11 -1.68
CA LEU A 91 -3.41 13.40 -0.99
C LEU A 91 -2.85 13.40 0.45
N ARG A 92 -2.74 12.23 1.10
CA ARG A 92 -2.20 12.13 2.46
C ARG A 92 -0.67 12.28 2.53
N GLN A 93 0.07 11.90 1.50
CA GLN A 93 1.53 11.96 1.51
C GLN A 93 2.07 13.40 1.64
N ASP A 94 1.38 14.37 1.03
CA ASP A 94 1.72 15.78 1.15
C ASP A 94 1.41 16.36 2.55
N ALA A 95 0.40 15.82 3.25
CA ALA A 95 0.07 16.22 4.61
C ALA A 95 1.10 15.66 5.62
N ASP A 96 1.52 14.40 5.46
CA ASP A 96 2.50 13.76 6.33
C ASP A 96 3.91 14.37 6.16
N ARG A 97 4.28 14.78 4.94
CA ARG A 97 5.53 15.52 4.69
C ARG A 97 5.54 16.86 5.45
N LYS A 98 4.41 17.56 5.52
CA LYS A 98 4.27 18.80 6.31
C LYS A 98 4.37 18.54 7.81
N ILE A 99 3.66 17.53 8.31
CA ILE A 99 3.68 17.18 9.75
C ILE A 99 5.08 16.74 10.19
N GLN A 100 5.82 15.99 9.38
CA GLN A 100 7.20 15.60 9.69
C GLN A 100 8.17 16.79 9.63
N SER A 101 7.97 17.74 8.71
CA SER A 101 8.78 18.97 8.64
C SER A 101 8.53 19.97 9.78
N GLU A 102 7.40 19.83 10.48
CA GLU A 102 6.99 20.70 11.58
C GLU A 102 7.30 20.11 12.98
N ARG A 103 7.89 18.90 13.07
CA ARG A 103 8.32 18.37 14.36
C ARG A 103 9.56 19.14 14.85
N PRO A 104 9.52 19.77 16.03
CA PRO A 104 10.72 20.38 16.60
C PRO A 104 11.77 19.28 16.79
N HIS A 105 12.99 19.54 16.32
CA HIS A 105 14.16 18.74 16.69
C HIS A 105 14.22 18.71 18.22
N GLN A 106 13.92 17.56 18.82
CA GLN A 106 14.22 17.35 20.22
C GLN A 106 15.76 17.36 20.37
N PRO A 107 16.28 18.05 21.40
CA PRO A 107 17.71 18.23 21.63
C PRO A 107 18.44 16.94 21.99
#